data_AF-A0A1R1C631-F1
#
_entry.id   AF-A0A1R1C631-F1
#
_cell.length_a   1.000
_cell.length_b   1.000
_cell.length_c   1.000
_cell.angle_alpha   90.00
_cell.angle_beta   90.00
_cell.angle_gamma   90.00
#
_symmetry.space_group_name_H-M   'P 1'
#
loop_
_entity.id
_entity.type
_entity.pdbx_description
1 polymer ?
#
loop_
_entity_poly.entity_id
_entity_poly.type
_entity_poly.pdbx_seq_one_letter_code
_entity_poly.pdbx_strand_id
1 'polypeptide(L)'
;MLLLSPFIELEEESDESYRCYVLQNAVQIFKHSIQEEDLNDVRIYVSTNTQLDSITNKIEDYVKWFSTCETVFQKYYENELHEKVHKDWFNEIEVYRVDITFNSIADYGATISCGDNILQDHIMIVDFNREQIQAIHLNG
;
A
#
# COMPACT_ATOMS: atom_id res chain seq x y z
N MET A 1 10.18 10.81 -27.57
CA MET A 1 10.53 10.85 -26.14
C MET A 1 10.05 9.52 -25.58
N LEU A 2 10.96 8.59 -25.29
CA LEU A 2 10.60 7.32 -24.66
C LEU A 2 10.26 7.66 -23.20
N LEU A 3 8.98 7.60 -22.83
CA LEU A 3 8.58 7.60 -21.44
C LEU A 3 9.12 6.29 -20.85
N LEU A 4 10.16 6.38 -20.03
CA LEU A 4 10.56 5.27 -19.18
C LEU A 4 9.37 4.96 -18.27
N SER A 5 8.99 3.68 -18.19
CA SER A 5 8.01 3.23 -17.19
C SER A 5 8.48 3.69 -15.80
N PRO A 6 7.60 4.21 -14.92
CA PRO A 6 7.98 4.57 -13.55
C PRO A 6 8.26 3.35 -12.66
N PHE A 7 8.09 2.14 -13.22
CA PHE A 7 8.21 0.87 -12.53
C PHE A 7 9.40 0.05 -13.05
N ILE A 8 10.09 -0.63 -12.16
CA ILE A 8 11.13 -1.62 -12.48
C ILE A 8 10.58 -3.00 -12.14
N GLU A 9 10.66 -3.95 -13.08
CA GLU A 9 10.27 -5.34 -12.82
C GLU A 9 11.31 -6.04 -11.93
N LEU A 10 10.83 -6.73 -10.89
CA LEU A 10 11.60 -7.66 -10.09
C LEU A 10 11.33 -9.08 -10.59
N GLU A 11 12.17 -9.57 -11.50
CA GLU A 11 11.98 -10.88 -12.12
C GLU A 11 11.98 -12.03 -11.09
N GLU A 12 12.76 -11.92 -10.02
CA GLU A 12 12.87 -12.96 -8.98
C GLU A 12 11.64 -13.09 -8.07
N GLU A 13 10.85 -12.02 -7.97
CA GLU A 13 9.58 -11.98 -7.20
C GLU A 13 8.37 -12.20 -8.12
N SER A 14 8.60 -12.34 -9.43
CA SER A 14 7.57 -12.59 -10.44
C SER A 14 7.38 -14.08 -10.67
N ASP A 15 6.15 -14.48 -11.02
CA ASP A 15 5.81 -15.86 -11.35
C ASP A 15 4.87 -15.94 -12.57
N GLU A 16 4.27 -17.12 -12.78
CA GLU A 16 3.34 -17.36 -13.90
C GLU A 16 2.03 -16.55 -13.78
N SER A 17 1.64 -16.19 -12.57
CA SER A 17 0.38 -15.50 -12.25
C SER A 17 0.54 -14.00 -12.12
N TYR A 18 1.68 -13.53 -11.61
CA TYR A 18 1.93 -12.11 -11.35
C TYR A 18 3.34 -11.66 -11.76
N ARG A 19 3.42 -10.43 -12.28
CA ARG A 19 4.66 -9.68 -12.43
C ARG A 19 4.81 -8.72 -11.25
N CYS A 20 5.96 -8.75 -10.59
CA CYS A 20 6.27 -7.89 -9.46
C CYS A 20 7.06 -6.68 -9.95
N TYR A 21 6.66 -5.50 -9.47
CA TYR A 21 7.31 -4.24 -9.78
C TYR A 21 7.62 -3.44 -8.52
N VAL A 22 8.66 -2.62 -8.59
CA VAL A 22 8.96 -1.57 -7.61
C VAL A 22 8.91 -0.19 -8.26
N LEU A 23 8.69 0.83 -7.44
CA LEU A 23 8.75 2.23 -7.87
C LEU A 23 10.20 2.66 -8.09
N GLN A 24 10.41 3.67 -8.95
CA GLN A 24 11.72 4.29 -9.15
C GLN A 24 11.99 5.50 -8.28
N ASN A 25 10.94 6.11 -7.73
CA ASN A 25 11.04 7.35 -6.97
C ASN A 25 10.48 7.13 -5.57
N ALA A 26 11.02 7.88 -4.61
CA ALA A 26 10.51 7.94 -3.25
C ALA A 26 8.99 8.19 -3.23
N VAL A 27 8.33 7.55 -2.27
CA VAL A 27 6.87 7.55 -2.15
C VAL A 27 6.45 7.83 -0.72
N GLN A 28 5.28 8.43 -0.56
CA GLN A 28 4.67 8.57 0.75
C GLN A 28 3.50 7.60 0.88
N ILE A 29 3.63 6.65 1.81
CA ILE A 29 2.54 5.76 2.22
C ILE A 29 2.11 6.22 3.61
N PHE A 30 0.82 6.52 3.75
CA PHE A 30 0.32 7.30 4.89
C PHE A 30 1.07 8.63 5.01
N LYS A 31 1.72 8.90 6.13
CA LYS A 31 2.60 10.07 6.29
C LYS A 31 4.07 9.68 6.38
N HIS A 32 4.35 8.39 6.25
CA HIS A 32 5.70 7.83 6.24
C HIS A 32 6.32 7.95 4.85
N SER A 33 7.53 8.52 4.77
CA SER A 33 8.25 8.70 3.51
C SER A 33 9.22 7.55 3.29
N ILE A 34 8.93 6.71 2.30
CA ILE A 34 9.78 5.59 1.90
C ILE A 34 10.79 6.11 0.88
N GLN A 35 12.08 6.04 1.23
CA GLN A 35 13.18 6.53 0.40
C GLN A 35 13.57 5.51 -0.67
N GLU A 36 14.37 5.93 -1.65
CA GLU A 36 14.83 5.07 -2.76
C GLU A 36 15.51 3.78 -2.29
N GLU A 37 16.23 3.81 -1.17
CA GLU A 37 16.91 2.66 -0.58
C GLU A 37 15.96 1.59 0.00
N ASP A 38 14.74 1.99 0.35
CA ASP A 38 13.72 1.16 0.99
C ASP A 38 12.56 0.81 0.03
N LEU A 39 12.63 1.20 -1.25
CA LEU A 39 11.54 0.96 -2.21
C LEU A 39 11.26 -0.54 -2.47
N ASN A 40 12.19 -1.43 -2.10
CA ASN A 40 11.96 -2.88 -2.14
C ASN A 40 10.88 -3.34 -1.16
N ASP A 41 10.54 -2.51 -0.16
CA ASP A 41 9.44 -2.75 0.78
C ASP A 41 8.08 -2.32 0.18
N VAL A 42 8.06 -1.71 -1.01
CA VAL A 42 6.85 -1.36 -1.77
C VAL A 42 6.79 -2.19 -3.04
N ARG A 43 6.01 -3.28 -3.00
CA ARG A 43 5.87 -4.23 -4.09
C ARG A 43 4.52 -4.08 -4.76
N ILE A 44 4.52 -4.06 -6.09
CA ILE A 44 3.32 -3.93 -6.91
C ILE A 44 3.22 -5.18 -7.78
N TYR A 45 2.27 -6.04 -7.46
CA TYR A 45 1.98 -7.26 -8.19
C TYR A 45 0.87 -7.01 -9.20
N VAL A 46 1.17 -7.22 -10.49
CA VAL A 46 0.20 -7.09 -11.59
C VAL A 46 -0.02 -8.47 -12.19
N SER A 47 -1.28 -8.91 -12.28
CA SER A 47 -1.61 -10.19 -12.90
C SER A 47 -1.07 -10.26 -14.32
N THR A 48 -0.51 -11.41 -14.72
CA THR A 48 -0.03 -11.66 -16.09
C THR A 48 -1.14 -11.57 -17.16
N ASN A 49 -2.41 -11.55 -16.73
CA ASN A 49 -3.57 -11.32 -17.60
C ASN A 49 -3.88 -9.81 -17.82
N THR A 50 -3.18 -8.91 -17.14
CA THR A 50 -3.37 -7.46 -17.23
C THR A 50 -2.10 -6.78 -17.74
N GLN A 51 -2.27 -5.92 -18.75
CA GLN A 51 -1.16 -5.15 -19.29
C GLN A 51 -0.83 -3.98 -18.36
N LEU A 52 0.43 -3.87 -17.93
CA LEU A 52 0.90 -2.79 -17.04
C LEU A 52 0.51 -1.40 -17.57
N ASP A 53 0.79 -1.11 -18.84
CA ASP A 53 0.48 0.17 -19.49
C ASP A 53 -0.99 0.57 -19.41
N SER A 54 -1.90 -0.41 -19.32
CA SER A 54 -3.35 -0.15 -19.22
C SER A 54 -3.78 0.29 -17.82
N ILE A 55 -2.96 0.08 -16.80
CA ILE A 55 -3.26 0.38 -15.39
C ILE A 55 -2.24 1.30 -14.71
N THR A 56 -1.15 1.69 -15.38
CA THR A 56 -0.10 2.58 -14.83
C THR A 56 -0.65 3.78 -14.08
N ASN A 57 -1.53 4.57 -14.70
CA ASN A 57 -2.11 5.75 -14.06
C ASN A 57 -2.92 5.38 -12.79
N LYS A 58 -3.59 4.22 -12.81
CA LYS A 58 -4.38 3.77 -11.66
C LYS A 58 -3.49 3.31 -10.50
N ILE A 59 -2.36 2.68 -10.79
CA ILE A 59 -1.33 2.35 -9.80
C ILE A 59 -0.82 3.64 -9.15
N GLU A 60 -0.41 4.63 -9.95
CA GLU A 60 0.08 5.92 -9.44
C GLU A 60 -0.97 6.64 -8.56
N ASP A 61 -2.21 6.70 -9.04
CA ASP A 61 -3.32 7.29 -8.28
C ASP A 61 -3.56 6.55 -6.95
N TYR A 62 -3.49 5.23 -6.95
CA TYR A 62 -3.72 4.42 -5.76
C TYR A 62 -2.58 4.54 -4.74
N VAL A 63 -1.34 4.51 -5.22
CA VAL A 63 -0.15 4.78 -4.41
C VAL A 63 -0.24 6.17 -3.77
N LYS A 64 -0.60 7.20 -4.55
CA LYS A 64 -0.78 8.56 -4.04
C LYS A 64 -1.92 8.65 -3.02
N TRP A 65 -3.01 7.90 -3.22
CA TRP A 65 -4.16 7.91 -2.33
C TRP A 65 -3.80 7.53 -0.89
N PHE A 66 -2.85 6.59 -0.67
CA PHE A 66 -2.40 6.23 0.67
C PHE A 66 -1.91 7.42 1.49
N SER A 67 -1.38 8.48 0.85
CA SER A 67 -0.97 9.70 1.56
C SER A 67 -2.11 10.56 2.12
N THR A 68 -3.34 10.22 1.74
CA THR A 68 -4.57 10.97 2.02
C THR A 68 -5.68 10.13 2.67
N CYS A 69 -5.42 8.86 2.98
CA CYS A 69 -6.43 7.92 3.47
C CYS A 69 -6.72 8.00 4.97
N GLU A 70 -6.28 9.05 5.66
CA GLU A 70 -6.44 9.24 7.11
C GLU A 70 -7.89 9.06 7.58
N THR A 71 -8.84 9.66 6.86
CA THR A 71 -10.27 9.54 7.21
C THR A 71 -10.80 8.11 7.10
N VAL A 72 -10.21 7.27 6.25
CA VAL A 72 -10.59 5.85 6.15
C VAL A 72 -10.10 5.07 7.38
N PHE A 73 -8.87 5.32 7.82
CA PHE A 73 -8.35 4.75 9.06
C PHE A 73 -9.13 5.21 10.29
N GLN A 74 -9.36 6.51 10.44
CA GLN A 74 -10.13 7.08 11.56
C GLN A 74 -11.50 6.40 11.68
N LYS A 75 -12.22 6.27 10.56
CA LYS A 75 -13.53 5.59 10.54
C LYS A 75 -13.44 4.12 10.92
N TYR A 76 -12.41 3.40 10.47
CA TYR A 76 -12.24 2.00 10.81
C TYR A 76 -11.96 1.82 12.32
N TYR A 77 -11.05 2.62 12.88
CA TYR A 77 -10.73 2.61 14.30
C TYR A 77 -11.95 2.89 15.17
N GLU A 78 -12.70 3.96 14.85
CA GLU A 78 -13.85 4.37 15.66
C GLU A 78 -15.03 3.37 15.56
N ASN A 79 -15.30 2.85 14.36
CA ASN A 79 -16.49 2.03 14.13
C ASN A 79 -16.27 0.54 14.39
N GLU A 80 -15.11 -0.01 13.97
CA GLU A 80 -14.84 -1.44 14.01
C GLU A 80 -13.99 -1.84 15.23
N LEU A 81 -13.03 -1.01 15.63
CA LEU A 81 -12.19 -1.27 16.80
C LEU A 81 -12.72 -0.61 18.08
N HIS A 82 -13.67 0.33 17.95
CA HIS A 82 -14.17 1.17 19.04
C HIS A 82 -13.09 1.98 19.75
N GLU A 83 -12.01 2.29 19.05
CA GLU A 83 -10.88 3.07 19.53
C GLU A 83 -10.94 4.50 19.02
N LYS A 84 -10.52 5.46 19.85
CA LYS A 84 -10.41 6.87 19.45
C LYS A 84 -8.98 7.20 19.12
N VAL A 85 -8.76 7.78 17.95
CA VAL A 85 -7.45 8.28 17.54
C VAL A 85 -7.35 9.79 17.83
N HIS A 86 -6.18 10.27 18.21
CA HIS A 86 -5.94 11.70 18.37
C HIS A 86 -5.64 12.38 17.02
N LYS A 87 -5.71 13.71 17.02
CA LYS A 87 -5.67 14.55 15.80
C LYS A 87 -4.48 14.28 14.87
N ASP A 88 -3.33 13.92 15.42
CA ASP A 88 -2.09 13.77 14.66
C ASP A 88 -1.60 12.31 14.59
N TRP A 89 -2.40 11.36 15.09
CA TRP A 89 -2.07 9.93 15.19
C TRP A 89 -1.65 9.31 13.84
N PHE A 90 -2.29 9.72 12.74
CA PHE A 90 -1.97 9.19 11.42
C PHE A 90 -0.53 9.53 10.96
N ASN A 91 0.06 10.60 11.52
CA ASN A 91 1.45 10.97 11.26
C ASN A 91 2.45 10.06 11.99
N GLU A 92 1.99 9.29 12.97
CA GLU A 92 2.79 8.44 13.84
C GLU A 92 2.82 6.98 13.35
N ILE A 93 2.09 6.66 12.28
CA ILE A 93 2.09 5.31 11.71
C ILE A 93 3.44 5.04 11.03
N GLU A 94 4.12 4.00 11.48
CA GLU A 94 5.35 3.49 10.89
C GLU A 94 5.02 2.37 9.90
N VAL A 95 5.47 2.51 8.65
CA VAL A 95 5.19 1.54 7.58
C VAL A 95 6.41 0.63 7.42
N TYR A 96 6.20 -0.68 7.43
CA TYR A 96 7.27 -1.67 7.30
C TYR A 96 7.26 -2.36 5.94
N ARG A 97 6.07 -2.63 5.38
CA ARG A 97 5.93 -3.31 4.09
C ARG A 97 4.60 -2.96 3.44
N VAL A 98 4.61 -2.84 2.13
CA VAL A 98 3.46 -2.50 1.29
C VAL A 98 3.42 -3.45 0.10
N ASP A 99 2.43 -4.34 0.07
CA ASP A 99 2.17 -5.20 -1.08
C ASP A 99 0.86 -4.76 -1.75
N ILE A 100 0.95 -4.22 -2.96
CA ILE A 100 -0.19 -3.77 -3.76
C ILE A 100 -0.46 -4.83 -4.83
N THR A 101 -1.71 -5.24 -5.01
CA THR A 101 -2.09 -6.24 -6.02
C THR A 101 -3.12 -5.69 -6.99
N PHE A 102 -2.87 -5.87 -8.28
CA PHE A 102 -3.77 -5.52 -9.38
C PHE A 102 -4.09 -6.74 -10.23
N ASN A 103 -5.34 -7.19 -10.18
CA ASN A 103 -5.89 -8.18 -11.11
C ASN A 103 -6.43 -7.50 -12.37
N SER A 104 -6.97 -6.28 -12.24
CA SER A 104 -7.42 -5.42 -13.33
C SER A 104 -7.57 -3.97 -12.86
N ILE A 105 -7.94 -3.04 -13.75
CA ILE A 105 -8.24 -1.64 -13.37
C ILE A 105 -9.37 -1.52 -12.33
N ALA A 106 -10.28 -2.51 -12.29
CA ALA A 106 -11.41 -2.54 -11.37
C ALA A 106 -11.21 -3.50 -10.20
N ASP A 107 -10.16 -4.31 -10.18
CA ASP A 107 -9.92 -5.31 -9.15
C ASP A 107 -8.49 -5.17 -8.64
N TYR A 108 -8.36 -4.49 -7.51
CA TYR A 108 -7.10 -4.15 -6.88
C TYR A 108 -7.28 -3.93 -5.39
N GLY A 109 -6.19 -4.08 -4.66
CA GLY A 109 -6.12 -3.89 -3.23
C GLY A 109 -4.68 -3.81 -2.76
N ALA A 110 -4.50 -3.78 -1.46
CA ALA A 110 -3.18 -3.80 -0.85
C ALA A 110 -3.21 -4.47 0.51
N THR A 111 -2.08 -5.00 0.93
CA THR A 111 -1.80 -5.41 2.30
C THR A 111 -0.63 -4.58 2.79
N ILE A 112 -0.82 -3.85 3.89
CA ILE A 112 0.20 -2.98 4.47
C ILE A 112 0.53 -3.45 5.88
N SER A 113 1.80 -3.72 6.13
CA SER A 113 2.32 -3.96 7.47
C SER A 113 2.80 -2.64 8.07
N CYS A 114 2.26 -2.29 9.24
CA CYS A 114 2.60 -1.06 9.94
C CYS A 114 2.46 -1.19 11.46
N GLY A 115 3.00 -0.21 12.18
CA GLY A 115 2.84 -0.05 13.63
C GLY A 115 2.30 1.33 13.97
N ASP A 116 1.69 1.46 15.14
CA ASP A 116 1.21 2.73 15.67
C ASP A 116 1.33 2.81 17.21
N ASN A 117 0.93 3.95 17.76
CA ASN A 117 0.99 4.21 19.19
C ASN A 117 -0.26 3.76 19.97
N ILE A 118 -1.28 3.17 19.32
CA ILE A 118 -2.50 2.69 20.00
C ILE A 118 -2.40 1.19 20.25
N LEU A 119 -1.93 0.43 19.26
CA LEU A 119 -1.78 -1.02 19.29
C LEU A 119 -0.31 -1.42 19.45
N GLN A 120 0.40 -0.73 20.36
CA GLN A 120 1.87 -0.72 20.49
C GLN A 120 2.55 -2.10 20.56
N ASP A 121 1.88 -3.11 21.10
CA ASP A 121 2.43 -4.46 21.25
C ASP A 121 2.25 -5.35 20.00
N HIS A 122 1.70 -4.81 18.90
CA HIS A 122 1.35 -5.58 17.71
C HIS A 122 1.82 -4.89 16.43
N ILE A 123 2.25 -5.71 15.48
CA ILE A 123 2.33 -5.29 14.08
C ILE A 123 0.93 -5.42 13.48
N MET A 124 0.41 -4.33 12.95
CA MET A 124 -0.82 -4.32 12.18
C MET A 124 -0.56 -4.80 10.77
N ILE A 125 -1.43 -5.67 10.28
CA ILE A 125 -1.55 -6.04 8.87
C ILE A 125 -2.90 -5.52 8.40
N VAL A 126 -2.87 -4.47 7.59
CA VAL A 126 -4.05 -3.76 7.11
C VAL A 126 -4.36 -4.21 5.68
N ASP A 127 -5.49 -4.87 5.51
CA ASP A 127 -5.97 -5.31 4.20
C ASP A 127 -6.93 -4.30 3.61
N PHE A 128 -6.66 -3.90 2.37
CA PHE A 128 -7.45 -2.97 1.60
C PHE A 128 -8.10 -3.66 0.41
N ASN A 129 -9.38 -3.39 0.21
CA ASN A 129 -10.05 -3.59 -1.07
C ASN A 129 -10.29 -2.22 -1.67
N ARG A 130 -9.50 -1.91 -2.70
CA ARG A 130 -9.38 -0.56 -3.25
C ARG A 130 -9.13 0.47 -2.13
N GLU A 131 -9.89 1.56 -2.08
CA GLU A 131 -9.73 2.64 -1.11
C GLU A 131 -10.46 2.39 0.23
N GLN A 132 -10.78 1.14 0.58
CA GLN A 132 -11.45 0.79 1.84
C GLN A 132 -10.66 -0.27 2.61
N ILE A 133 -10.56 -0.11 3.93
CA ILE A 133 -10.02 -1.15 4.81
C ILE A 133 -11.06 -2.26 4.93
N GLN A 134 -10.65 -3.50 4.64
CA GLN A 134 -11.45 -4.70 4.89
C GLN A 134 -11.21 -5.25 6.29
N ALA A 135 -9.95 -5.32 6.71
CA ALA A 135 -9.57 -5.88 7.99
C ALA A 135 -8.25 -5.28 8.48
N ILE A 136 -8.10 -5.23 9.79
CA ILE A 136 -6.80 -5.07 10.45
C ILE A 136 -6.56 -6.34 11.27
N HIS A 137 -5.51 -7.07 10.93
CA HIS A 137 -5.04 -8.22 11.68
C HIS A 137 -3.87 -7.80 12.57
N LEU A 138 -3.81 -8.35 13.78
CA LEU A 138 -2.72 -8.09 14.72
C LEU A 138 -1.82 -9.31 14.77
N ASN A 139 -0.56 -9.14 14.38
CA ASN A 139 0.48 -10.14 14.57
C ASN A 139 1.27 -9.79 15.85
N GLY A 140 1.29 -10.75 16.78
CA GLY A 140 2.03 -10.71 18.05
C GLY A 140 2.59 -12.08 18.38
#